data_AF-A0A653GX36-F1
#
_entry.id   AF-A0A653GX36-F1
#
_cell.length_a   1.000
_cell.length_b   1.000
_cell.length_c   1.000
_cell.angle_alpha   90.00
_cell.angle_beta   90.00
_cell.angle_gamma   90.00
#
_symmetry.space_group_name_H-M   'P 1'
#
loop_
_entity.id
_entity.type
_entity.pdbx_description
1 polymer ?
#
loop_
_entity_poly.entity_id
_entity_poly.type
_entity_poly.pdbx_seq_one_letter_code
_entity_poly.pdbx_strand_id
1 'polypeptide(L)'
;MGNCLSHFKCVTNIAGISSLILSFFPKILLKNAHVLRPLLNVSWGYLFGSTLWFTVFSEIGLLRGISRMKKIPSPENAEEAKKQLEEIQKNEPTFLKRNEDFSYFFSLSTLFSSILLLVTVKLAYGNLQLRISSTVVMLASLLNNLYLHKKLISIKVKKEELYNNLITNKKSETIIADIKKNKREFHIYHGLSIIALYLSFFGLTPYIFT
;
A
#
# COMPACT_ATOMS: atom_id res chain seq x y z
N MET A 1 -13.94 12.89 -8.68
CA MET A 1 -12.86 11.87 -8.70
C MET A 1 -13.03 10.77 -7.65
N GLY A 2 -13.47 11.07 -6.43
CA GLY A 2 -13.64 10.06 -5.35
C GLY A 2 -14.46 8.81 -5.69
N ASN A 3 -15.60 8.93 -6.40
CA ASN A 3 -16.42 7.76 -6.77
C ASN A 3 -15.73 6.84 -7.79
N CYS A 4 -14.98 7.39 -8.75
CA CYS A 4 -14.24 6.57 -9.72
C CYS A 4 -13.15 5.76 -9.03
N LEU A 5 -12.41 6.37 -8.09
CA LEU A 5 -11.37 5.70 -7.32
C LEU A 5 -11.94 4.63 -6.37
N SER A 6 -13.09 4.87 -5.75
CA SER A 6 -13.73 3.90 -4.86
C SER A 6 -14.23 2.67 -5.63
N HIS A 7 -14.86 2.87 -6.79
CA HIS A 7 -15.27 1.78 -7.68
C HIS A 7 -14.04 1.01 -8.20
N PHE A 8 -12.99 1.70 -8.62
CA PHE A 8 -11.76 1.07 -9.08
C PHE A 8 -11.11 0.19 -7.99
N LYS A 9 -11.06 0.67 -6.74
CA LYS A 9 -10.63 -0.14 -5.59
C LYS A 9 -11.51 -1.36 -5.37
N CYS A 10 -12.83 -1.19 -5.45
CA CYS A 10 -13.76 -2.30 -5.27
C CYS A 10 -13.51 -3.40 -6.32
N VAL A 11 -13.43 -3.02 -7.59
CA VAL A 11 -13.18 -3.94 -8.71
C VAL A 11 -11.83 -4.63 -8.56
N THR A 12 -10.76 -3.89 -8.26
CA THR A 12 -9.42 -4.48 -8.11
C THR A 12 -9.31 -5.41 -6.90
N ASN A 13 -10.02 -5.12 -5.81
CA ASN A 13 -10.10 -6.02 -4.66
C ASN A 13 -10.87 -7.31 -4.98
N ILE A 14 -12.02 -7.21 -5.66
CA ILE A 14 -12.79 -8.38 -6.10
C ILE A 14 -11.98 -9.22 -7.08
N ALA A 15 -11.30 -8.59 -8.05
CA ALA A 15 -10.41 -9.25 -8.98
C ALA A 15 -9.28 -9.96 -8.23
N GLY A 16 -8.72 -9.30 -7.21
CA GLY A 16 -7.66 -9.88 -6.40
C GLY A 16 -8.08 -11.13 -5.64
N ILE A 17 -9.18 -11.05 -4.89
CA ILE A 17 -9.71 -12.21 -4.15
C ILE A 17 -10.12 -13.33 -5.11
N SER A 18 -10.81 -12.99 -6.20
CA SER A 18 -11.22 -13.95 -7.23
C SER A 18 -10.01 -14.64 -7.86
N SER A 19 -8.91 -13.93 -8.11
CA SER A 19 -7.71 -14.52 -8.70
C SER A 19 -7.03 -15.52 -7.76
N LEU A 20 -7.02 -15.26 -6.45
CA LEU A 20 -6.52 -16.23 -5.46
C LEU A 20 -7.36 -17.51 -5.49
N ILE A 21 -8.69 -17.39 -5.52
CA ILE A 21 -9.60 -18.55 -5.60
C ILE A 21 -9.38 -19.32 -6.91
N LEU A 22 -9.34 -18.62 -8.04
CA LEU A 22 -9.16 -19.23 -9.37
C LEU A 22 -7.78 -19.87 -9.54
N SER A 23 -6.76 -19.41 -8.81
CA SER A 23 -5.43 -20.00 -8.85
C SER A 23 -5.39 -21.46 -8.37
N PHE A 24 -6.34 -21.89 -7.53
CA PHE A 24 -6.49 -23.29 -7.12
C PHE A 24 -7.07 -24.19 -8.23
N PHE A 25 -7.68 -23.60 -9.27
CA PHE A 25 -8.37 -24.31 -10.35
C PHE A 25 -7.77 -23.96 -11.73
N PRO A 26 -6.49 -24.31 -11.99
CA PRO A 26 -5.78 -23.93 -13.22
C PRO A 26 -6.40 -24.47 -14.51
N LYS A 27 -7.23 -25.50 -14.42
CA LYS A 27 -7.97 -26.08 -15.55
C LYS A 27 -8.99 -25.10 -16.14
N ILE A 28 -9.54 -24.20 -15.33
CA ILE A 28 -10.54 -23.20 -15.74
C ILE A 28 -9.88 -22.02 -16.49
N LEU A 29 -8.57 -21.82 -16.29
CA LEU A 29 -7.84 -20.70 -16.89
C LEU A 29 -7.63 -20.89 -18.40
N LEU A 30 -7.72 -19.76 -19.11
CA LEU A 30 -7.59 -19.64 -20.56
C LEU A 30 -6.34 -20.38 -21.06
N LYS A 31 -6.48 -21.19 -22.10
CA LYS A 31 -5.40 -22.05 -22.64
C LYS A 31 -4.80 -21.46 -23.92
N ASN A 32 -4.42 -20.18 -23.88
CA ASN A 32 -3.80 -19.51 -25.03
C ASN A 32 -2.46 -18.88 -24.66
N ALA A 33 -1.36 -19.57 -24.99
CA ALA A 33 -0.01 -19.12 -24.66
C ALA A 33 0.38 -17.80 -25.36
N HIS A 34 -0.17 -17.50 -26.54
CA HIS A 34 0.11 -16.27 -27.28
C HIS A 34 -0.46 -15.03 -26.57
N VAL A 35 -1.51 -15.19 -25.78
CA VAL A 35 -2.11 -14.12 -24.96
C VAL A 35 -1.48 -14.07 -23.58
N LEU A 36 -1.22 -15.24 -22.97
CA LEU A 36 -0.71 -15.33 -21.61
C LEU A 36 0.74 -14.83 -21.47
N ARG A 37 1.63 -15.11 -22.43
CA ARG A 37 3.04 -14.67 -22.35
C ARG A 37 3.19 -13.13 -22.35
N PRO A 38 2.53 -12.37 -23.26
CA PRO A 38 2.53 -10.92 -23.17
C PRO A 38 1.97 -10.39 -21.85
N LEU A 39 0.87 -10.99 -21.35
CA LEU A 39 0.29 -10.60 -20.06
C LEU A 39 1.27 -10.85 -18.90
N LEU A 40 2.00 -11.95 -18.91
CA LEU A 40 3.06 -12.23 -17.93
C LEU A 40 4.12 -11.11 -17.94
N ASN A 41 4.64 -10.79 -19.12
CA ASN A 41 5.73 -9.83 -19.29
C ASN A 41 5.30 -8.40 -18.91
N VAL A 42 4.11 -7.98 -19.34
CA VAL A 42 3.56 -6.66 -18.99
C VAL A 42 3.31 -6.57 -17.49
N SER A 43 2.75 -7.63 -16.88
CA SER A 43 2.46 -7.64 -15.44
C SER A 43 3.74 -7.62 -14.63
N TRP A 44 4.71 -8.46 -14.97
CA TRP A 44 6.01 -8.48 -14.32
C TRP A 44 6.75 -7.15 -14.49
N GLY A 45 6.84 -6.63 -15.71
CA GLY A 45 7.54 -5.38 -16.00
C GLY A 45 6.92 -4.18 -15.28
N TYR A 46 5.59 -4.09 -15.26
CA TYR A 46 4.89 -3.08 -14.49
C TYR A 46 5.17 -3.23 -12.99
N LEU A 47 4.99 -4.42 -12.42
CA LEU A 47 5.15 -4.64 -10.98
C LEU A 47 6.59 -4.39 -10.53
N PHE A 48 7.57 -4.89 -11.26
CA PHE A 48 8.97 -4.70 -10.94
C PHE A 48 9.37 -3.22 -11.06
N GLY A 49 9.08 -2.58 -12.19
CA GLY A 49 9.42 -1.18 -12.42
C GLY A 49 8.71 -0.23 -11.45
N SER A 50 7.41 -0.42 -11.24
CA SER A 50 6.64 0.43 -10.33
C SER A 50 7.02 0.23 -8.87
N THR A 51 7.28 -1.01 -8.43
CA THR A 51 7.73 -1.29 -7.06
C THR A 51 9.14 -0.77 -6.82
N LEU A 52 10.06 -0.92 -7.80
CA LEU A 52 11.41 -0.35 -7.73
C LEU A 52 11.35 1.18 -7.66
N TRP A 53 10.57 1.81 -8.53
CA TRP A 53 10.39 3.27 -8.51
C TRP A 53 9.86 3.76 -7.17
N PHE A 54 8.87 3.06 -6.64
CA PHE A 54 8.23 3.42 -5.38
C PHE A 54 9.13 3.21 -4.16
N THR A 55 9.94 2.15 -4.15
CA THR A 55 10.85 1.84 -3.04
C THR A 55 12.11 2.71 -3.04
N VAL A 56 12.67 2.99 -4.22
CA VAL A 56 13.98 3.65 -4.37
C VAL A 56 13.88 5.14 -4.65
N PHE A 57 13.02 5.53 -5.60
CA PHE A 57 13.04 6.88 -6.19
C PHE A 57 11.94 7.79 -5.68
N SER A 58 10.83 7.24 -5.19
CA SER A 58 9.77 8.05 -4.64
C SER A 58 10.30 8.83 -3.43
N GLU A 59 10.33 10.17 -3.51
CA GLU A 59 10.58 11.06 -2.36
C GLU A 59 9.61 10.82 -1.20
N ILE A 60 8.53 10.09 -1.52
CA ILE A 60 7.36 9.76 -0.71
C ILE A 60 7.24 8.23 -0.59
N GLY A 61 8.26 7.48 -1.02
CA GLY A 61 8.34 6.05 -0.74
C GLY A 61 8.18 5.89 0.75
N LEU A 62 7.32 4.96 1.17
CA LEU A 62 6.93 4.77 2.57
C LEU A 62 8.13 5.03 3.51
N LEU A 63 9.32 4.51 3.20
CA LEU A 63 10.59 4.75 3.91
C LEU A 63 10.89 6.20 4.32
N ARG A 64 10.67 7.21 3.46
CA ARG A 64 10.89 8.63 3.81
C ARG A 64 9.78 9.21 4.69
N GLY A 65 8.55 8.67 4.62
CA GLY A 65 7.45 8.99 5.53
C GLY A 65 7.77 8.68 6.99
N ILE A 66 8.51 7.59 7.24
CA ILE A 66 9.07 7.26 8.56
C ILE A 66 10.06 8.33 9.01
N SER A 67 10.99 8.72 8.14
CA SER A 67 12.05 9.69 8.47
C SER A 67 11.48 11.06 8.86
N ARG A 68 10.45 11.55 8.14
CA ARG A 68 9.79 12.82 8.50
C ARG A 68 9.01 12.73 9.83
N MET A 69 8.23 11.68 10.05
CA MET A 69 7.45 11.52 11.29
C MET A 69 8.30 11.24 12.53
N LYS A 70 9.45 10.56 12.37
CA LYS A 70 10.39 10.30 13.46
C LYS A 70 11.01 11.58 14.00
N LYS A 71 11.17 12.60 13.14
CA LYS A 71 11.77 13.90 13.50
C LYS A 71 10.82 14.85 14.22
N ILE A 72 9.50 14.72 14.06
CA ILE A 72 8.54 15.63 14.68
C ILE A 72 8.18 15.11 16.08
N PRO A 73 8.55 15.80 17.18
CA PRO A 73 8.17 15.41 18.53
C PRO A 73 6.64 15.50 18.71
N SER A 74 6.09 14.67 19.58
CA SER A 74 4.67 14.80 19.95
C SER A 74 4.47 16.14 20.66
N PRO A 75 3.41 16.89 20.35
CA PRO A 75 3.16 18.17 21.00
C PRO A 75 2.87 17.94 22.49
N GLU A 76 3.46 18.76 23.34
CA GLU A 76 3.24 18.73 24.79
C GLU A 76 2.15 19.73 25.19
N ASN A 77 1.98 20.79 24.41
CA ASN A 77 1.02 21.86 24.68
C ASN A 77 0.18 22.26 23.45
N ALA A 78 -0.95 22.93 23.70
CA ALA A 78 -1.87 23.39 22.65
C ALA A 78 -1.23 24.33 21.63
N GLU A 79 -0.28 25.18 22.05
CA GLU A 79 0.45 26.09 21.14
C GLU A 79 1.37 25.35 20.19
N GLU A 80 2.03 24.29 20.67
CA GLU A 80 2.87 23.43 19.83
C GLU A 80 2.00 22.61 18.87
N ALA A 81 0.87 22.07 19.34
CA ALA A 81 -0.09 21.37 18.50
C ALA A 81 -0.60 22.26 17.37
N LYS A 82 -0.91 23.53 17.66
CA LYS A 82 -1.35 24.51 16.66
C LYS A 82 -0.27 24.80 15.62
N LYS A 83 0.97 25.10 16.05
CA LYS A 83 2.10 25.32 15.14
C LYS A 83 2.38 24.11 14.25
N GLN A 84 2.36 22.90 14.83
CA GLN A 84 2.56 21.67 14.07
C GLN A 84 1.41 21.38 13.10
N LEU A 85 0.15 21.66 13.49
CA LEU A 85 -1.01 21.49 12.61
C LEU A 85 -0.96 22.46 11.42
N GLU A 86 -0.62 23.73 11.66
CA GLU A 86 -0.45 24.74 10.61
C GLU A 86 0.68 24.35 9.63
N GLU A 87 1.78 23.79 10.13
CA GLU A 87 2.87 23.28 9.29
C GLU A 87 2.45 22.05 8.48
N ILE A 88 1.63 21.16 9.06
CA ILE A 88 1.04 20.02 8.35
C ILE A 88 0.11 20.51 7.24
N GLN A 89 -0.80 21.44 7.55
CA GLN A 89 -1.77 22.01 6.60
C GLN A 89 -1.10 22.76 5.45
N LYS A 90 0.00 23.47 5.71
CA LYS A 90 0.80 24.11 4.66
C LYS A 90 1.41 23.10 3.67
N ASN A 91 1.65 21.86 4.13
CA ASN A 91 2.21 20.75 3.34
C ASN A 91 1.13 19.75 2.84
N GLU A 92 -0.14 19.92 3.24
CA GLU A 92 -1.29 19.06 2.95
C GLU A 92 -1.88 19.14 1.53
N PRO A 93 -1.90 20.26 0.79
CA PRO A 93 -2.54 20.27 -0.54
C PRO A 93 -1.85 19.29 -1.50
N THR A 94 -0.57 19.03 -1.30
CA THR A 94 0.15 17.97 -2.00
C THR A 94 -0.24 16.58 -1.46
N PHE A 95 -0.64 16.43 -0.20
CA PHE A 95 -0.95 15.15 0.47
C PHE A 95 -2.25 14.48 0.00
N LEU A 96 -3.36 15.20 -0.12
CA LEU A 96 -4.63 14.63 -0.60
C LEU A 96 -4.50 14.06 -2.02
N LYS A 97 -3.88 14.82 -2.92
CA LYS A 97 -3.53 14.36 -4.27
C LYS A 97 -2.63 13.11 -4.24
N ARG A 98 -1.60 13.12 -3.39
CA ARG A 98 -0.68 11.97 -3.20
C ARG A 98 -1.42 10.72 -2.68
N ASN A 99 -2.43 10.86 -1.83
CA ASN A 99 -3.22 9.73 -1.34
C ASN A 99 -4.02 9.04 -2.46
N GLU A 100 -4.51 9.81 -3.43
CA GLU A 100 -5.14 9.27 -4.62
C GLU A 100 -4.12 8.48 -5.48
N ASP A 101 -2.92 9.02 -5.66
CA ASP A 101 -1.84 8.33 -6.39
C ASP A 101 -1.45 6.99 -5.73
N PHE A 102 -1.28 6.96 -4.40
CA PHE A 102 -1.03 5.72 -3.66
C PHE A 102 -2.17 4.72 -3.80
N SER A 103 -3.39 5.22 -3.79
CA SER A 103 -4.58 4.42 -3.94
C SER A 103 -4.65 3.75 -5.31
N TYR A 104 -4.29 4.48 -6.38
CA TYR A 104 -4.16 3.92 -7.72
C TYR A 104 -3.02 2.91 -7.82
N PHE A 105 -1.85 3.23 -7.25
CA PHE A 105 -0.69 2.35 -7.25
C PHE A 105 -1.01 0.98 -6.63
N PHE A 106 -1.57 0.94 -5.41
CA PHE A 106 -1.90 -0.34 -4.76
C PHE A 106 -3.01 -1.10 -5.48
N SER A 107 -3.98 -0.40 -6.06
CA SER A 107 -5.06 -1.02 -6.84
C SER A 107 -4.53 -1.65 -8.15
N LEU A 108 -3.68 -0.93 -8.88
CA LEU A 108 -3.03 -1.45 -10.09
C LEU A 108 -2.05 -2.57 -9.75
N SER A 109 -1.26 -2.42 -8.69
CA SER A 109 -0.37 -3.49 -8.22
C SER A 109 -1.15 -4.77 -7.90
N THR A 110 -2.32 -4.65 -7.27
CA THR A 110 -3.22 -5.78 -7.00
C THR A 110 -3.71 -6.42 -8.30
N LEU A 111 -4.13 -5.60 -9.27
CA LEU A 111 -4.59 -6.09 -10.57
C LEU A 111 -3.50 -6.84 -11.34
N PHE A 112 -2.32 -6.23 -11.51
CA PHE A 112 -1.21 -6.86 -12.21
C PHE A 112 -0.66 -8.08 -11.46
N SER A 113 -0.68 -8.07 -10.13
CA SER A 113 -0.31 -9.26 -9.34
C SER A 113 -1.32 -10.40 -9.53
N SER A 114 -2.60 -10.08 -9.69
CA SER A 114 -3.66 -11.05 -10.00
C SER A 114 -3.42 -11.70 -11.35
N ILE A 115 -3.11 -10.89 -12.37
CA ILE A 115 -2.76 -11.37 -13.71
C ILE A 115 -1.49 -12.23 -13.64
N LEU A 116 -0.44 -11.76 -12.98
CA LEU A 116 0.81 -12.47 -12.80
C LEU A 116 0.58 -13.85 -12.17
N LEU A 117 -0.21 -13.94 -11.09
CA LEU A 117 -0.55 -15.19 -10.42
C LEU A 117 -1.27 -16.17 -11.36
N LEU A 118 -2.37 -15.75 -11.97
CA LEU A 118 -3.16 -16.63 -12.83
C LEU A 118 -2.35 -17.13 -14.03
N VAL A 119 -1.57 -16.23 -14.64
CA VAL A 119 -0.72 -16.58 -15.77
C VAL A 119 0.41 -17.51 -15.35
N THR A 120 1.06 -17.26 -14.21
CA THR A 120 2.14 -18.12 -13.70
C THR A 120 1.65 -19.51 -13.38
N VAL A 121 0.52 -19.64 -12.69
CA VAL A 121 -0.05 -20.94 -12.34
C VAL A 121 -0.42 -21.73 -13.60
N LYS A 122 -0.79 -21.05 -14.69
CA LYS A 122 -1.11 -21.70 -15.98
C LYS A 122 0.12 -22.07 -16.80
N LEU A 123 1.06 -21.15 -16.99
CA LEU A 123 2.23 -21.35 -17.86
C LEU A 123 3.37 -22.10 -17.17
N ALA A 124 3.54 -21.89 -15.87
CA ALA A 124 4.64 -22.43 -15.07
C ALA A 124 4.13 -23.38 -13.97
N TYR A 125 3.13 -24.20 -14.28
CA TYR A 125 2.50 -25.10 -13.30
C TYR A 125 3.50 -26.01 -12.58
N GLY A 126 4.54 -26.49 -13.29
CA GLY A 126 5.60 -27.32 -12.72
C GLY A 126 6.65 -26.57 -11.90
N ASN A 127 6.72 -25.23 -11.98
CA ASN A 127 7.69 -24.44 -11.23
C ASN A 127 7.06 -23.95 -9.92
N LEU A 128 7.26 -24.74 -8.86
CA LEU A 128 6.70 -24.44 -7.53
C LEU A 128 7.18 -23.07 -7.00
N GLN A 129 8.45 -22.71 -7.23
CA GLN A 129 9.03 -21.45 -6.76
C GLN A 129 8.31 -20.24 -7.35
N LEU A 130 8.10 -20.21 -8.69
CA LEU A 130 7.39 -19.10 -9.34
C LEU A 130 5.94 -18.98 -8.86
N ARG A 131 5.27 -20.10 -8.59
CA ARG A 131 3.90 -20.08 -8.06
C ARG A 131 3.85 -19.49 -6.65
N ILE A 132 4.72 -19.95 -5.75
CA ILE A 132 4.81 -19.41 -4.38
C ILE A 132 5.13 -17.92 -4.45
N SER A 133 6.10 -17.53 -5.26
CA SER A 133 6.48 -16.14 -5.51
C SER A 133 5.30 -15.28 -5.94
N SER A 134 4.59 -15.65 -7.01
CA SER A 134 3.42 -14.88 -7.46
C SER A 134 2.31 -14.83 -6.42
N THR A 135 2.08 -15.91 -5.65
CA THR A 135 1.11 -15.90 -4.55
C THR A 135 1.52 -14.91 -3.46
N VAL A 136 2.79 -14.88 -3.04
CA VAL A 136 3.30 -13.94 -2.04
C VAL A 136 3.16 -12.50 -2.53
N VAL A 137 3.56 -12.22 -3.77
CA VAL A 137 3.43 -10.88 -4.39
C VAL A 137 1.97 -10.43 -4.40
N MET A 138 1.07 -11.35 -4.76
CA MET A 138 -0.36 -11.08 -4.79
C MET A 138 -0.95 -10.81 -3.41
N LEU A 139 -0.65 -11.65 -2.42
CA LEU A 139 -1.12 -11.46 -1.04
C LEU A 139 -0.61 -10.16 -0.42
N ALA A 140 0.67 -9.83 -0.64
CA ALA A 140 1.25 -8.59 -0.13
C ALA A 140 0.62 -7.34 -0.77
N SER A 141 0.35 -7.39 -2.09
CA SER A 141 -0.34 -6.32 -2.80
C SER A 141 -1.78 -6.15 -2.31
N LEU A 142 -2.50 -7.26 -2.14
CA LEU A 142 -3.88 -7.29 -1.67
C LEU A 142 -3.99 -6.79 -0.22
N LEU A 143 -3.08 -7.20 0.67
CA LEU A 143 -3.03 -6.74 2.06
C LEU A 143 -2.81 -5.22 2.15
N ASN A 144 -1.92 -4.69 1.31
CA ASN A 144 -1.71 -3.24 1.23
C ASN A 144 -2.96 -2.51 0.75
N ASN A 145 -3.61 -3.01 -0.30
CA ASN A 145 -4.78 -2.35 -0.90
C ASN A 145 -6.04 -2.43 -0.02
N LEU A 146 -6.29 -3.59 0.61
CA LEU A 146 -7.48 -3.82 1.43
C LEU A 146 -7.39 -3.17 2.82
N TYR A 147 -6.23 -3.26 3.46
CA TYR A 147 -6.11 -3.00 4.89
C TYR A 147 -5.09 -1.92 5.24
N LEU A 148 -3.81 -2.13 4.94
CA LEU A 148 -2.73 -1.29 5.48
C LEU A 148 -2.85 0.17 5.01
N HIS A 149 -3.12 0.40 3.72
CA HIS A 149 -3.29 1.76 3.20
C HIS A 149 -4.50 2.47 3.81
N LYS A 150 -5.65 1.78 3.94
CA LYS A 150 -6.85 2.34 4.59
C LYS A 150 -6.60 2.69 6.05
N LYS A 151 -5.92 1.81 6.78
CA LYS A 151 -5.59 2.02 8.19
C LYS A 151 -4.66 3.23 8.37
N LEU A 152 -3.69 3.41 7.47
CA LEU A 152 -2.80 4.58 7.47
C LEU A 152 -3.54 5.90 7.27
N ILE A 153 -4.51 5.94 6.35
CA ILE A 153 -5.35 7.12 6.14
C ILE A 153 -6.16 7.41 7.39
N SER A 154 -6.83 6.40 7.96
CA SER A 154 -7.63 6.55 9.18
C SER A 154 -6.82 7.08 10.37
N ILE A 155 -5.59 6.59 10.55
CA ILE A 155 -4.70 7.05 11.63
C ILE A 155 -4.33 8.53 11.45
N LYS A 156 -4.11 8.97 10.21
CA LYS A 156 -3.81 10.38 9.90
C LYS A 156 -4.98 11.30 10.17
N VAL A 157 -6.18 10.95 9.72
CA VAL A 157 -7.41 11.72 10.02
C VAL A 157 -7.61 11.83 11.53
N LYS A 158 -7.42 10.71 12.25
CA LYS A 158 -7.49 10.70 13.71
C LYS A 158 -6.40 11.58 14.36
N LYS A 159 -5.23 11.72 13.75
CA LYS A 159 -4.17 12.62 14.25
C LYS A 159 -4.62 14.07 14.19
N GLU A 160 -5.17 14.52 13.06
CA GLU A 160 -5.70 15.88 12.90
C GLU A 160 -6.82 16.16 13.92
N GLU A 161 -7.75 15.21 14.09
CA GLU A 161 -8.81 15.29 15.09
C GLU A 161 -8.25 15.44 16.51
N LEU A 162 -7.27 14.61 16.89
CA LEU A 162 -6.63 14.69 18.20
C LEU A 162 -5.89 16.01 18.43
N TYR A 163 -5.25 16.57 17.40
CA TYR A 163 -4.57 17.86 17.50
C TYR A 163 -5.60 18.98 17.69
N ASN A 164 -6.69 18.98 16.92
CA ASN A 164 -7.79 19.94 17.08
C ASN A 164 -8.42 19.85 18.48
N ASN A 165 -8.61 18.64 19.00
CA ASN A 165 -9.12 18.41 20.34
C ASN A 165 -8.15 18.89 21.44
N LEU A 166 -6.84 18.79 21.23
CA LEU A 166 -5.84 19.35 22.16
C LEU A 166 -5.82 20.88 22.13
N ILE A 167 -6.05 21.49 20.97
CA ILE A 167 -6.14 22.95 20.81
C ILE A 167 -7.37 23.51 21.53
N THR A 168 -8.51 22.83 21.45
CA THR A 168 -9.76 23.23 22.12
C THR A 168 -9.72 22.91 23.62
N ASN A 169 -9.26 21.72 24.01
CA ASN A 169 -9.15 21.29 25.41
C ASN A 169 -7.69 21.26 25.90
N LYS A 170 -7.19 22.44 26.24
CA LYS A 170 -5.77 22.74 26.56
C LYS A 170 -5.15 22.00 27.76
N LYS A 171 -5.90 21.21 28.53
CA LYS A 171 -5.44 20.56 29.77
C LYS A 171 -5.71 19.05 29.86
N SER A 172 -5.95 18.39 28.72
CA SER A 172 -6.30 16.96 28.75
C SER A 172 -5.07 16.06 28.57
N GLU A 173 -4.52 15.54 29.67
CA GLU A 173 -3.42 14.55 29.65
C GLU A 173 -3.79 13.28 28.86
N THR A 174 -5.08 12.92 28.83
CA THR A 174 -5.59 11.77 28.06
C THR A 174 -5.44 11.99 26.55
N ILE A 175 -5.66 13.21 26.05
CA ILE A 175 -5.48 13.55 24.63
C ILE A 175 -4.00 13.45 24.24
N ILE A 176 -3.08 13.89 25.11
CA ILE A 176 -1.63 13.77 24.86
C ILE A 176 -1.21 12.30 24.80
N ALA A 177 -1.73 11.46 25.70
CA ALA A 177 -1.51 10.02 25.67
C ALA A 177 -2.04 9.38 24.37
N ASP A 178 -3.23 9.79 23.91
CA ASP A 178 -3.81 9.32 22.65
C ASP A 178 -3.03 9.78 21.41
N ILE A 179 -2.45 10.98 21.43
CA ILE A 179 -1.55 11.46 20.37
C ILE A 179 -0.29 10.60 20.29
N LYS A 180 0.32 10.28 21.45
CA LYS A 180 1.49 9.38 21.51
C LYS A 180 1.14 7.98 21.00
N LYS A 181 -0.03 7.46 21.38
CA LYS A 181 -0.55 6.17 20.90
C LYS A 181 -0.79 6.18 19.39
N ASN A 182 -1.44 7.21 18.85
CA ASN A 182 -1.69 7.38 17.42
C ASN A 182 -0.38 7.41 16.62
N LYS A 183 0.63 8.14 17.11
CA LYS A 183 1.97 8.17 16.49
C LYS A 183 2.61 6.77 16.46
N ARG A 184 2.49 6.00 17.54
CA ARG A 184 2.99 4.60 17.59
C ARG A 184 2.25 3.71 16.60
N GLU A 185 0.92 3.77 16.57
CA GLU A 185 0.10 3.02 15.61
C GLU A 185 0.49 3.36 14.17
N PHE A 186 0.67 4.64 13.85
CA PHE A 186 1.13 5.07 12.53
C PHE A 186 2.42 4.34 12.13
N HIS A 187 3.45 4.36 12.99
CA HIS A 187 4.72 3.72 12.70
C HIS A 187 4.61 2.21 12.47
N ILE A 188 3.76 1.52 13.24
CA ILE A 188 3.54 0.07 13.09
C ILE A 188 2.92 -0.24 11.73
N TYR A 189 1.76 0.33 11.43
CA TYR A 189 1.04 0.04 10.18
C TYR A 189 1.82 0.50 8.94
N HIS A 190 2.56 1.59 9.09
CA HIS A 190 3.39 2.11 8.03
C HIS A 190 4.58 1.18 7.77
N GLY A 191 5.23 0.67 8.83
CA GLY A 191 6.28 -0.34 8.73
C GLY A 191 5.77 -1.64 8.09
N LEU A 192 4.60 -2.12 8.47
CA LEU A 192 3.97 -3.30 7.86
C LEU A 192 3.70 -3.10 6.36
N SER A 193 3.24 -1.91 5.97
CA SER A 193 3.02 -1.60 4.55
C SER A 193 4.31 -1.64 3.73
N ILE A 194 5.42 -1.16 4.30
CA ILE A 194 6.76 -1.25 3.69
C ILE A 194 7.20 -2.70 3.57
N ILE A 195 7.06 -3.49 4.62
CA ILE A 195 7.46 -4.89 4.62
C ILE A 195 6.69 -5.64 3.54
N ALA A 196 5.38 -5.42 3.45
CA ALA A 196 4.56 -5.99 2.38
C ALA A 196 5.07 -5.56 0.99
N LEU A 197 5.43 -4.30 0.79
CA LEU A 197 5.98 -3.83 -0.48
C LEU A 197 7.33 -4.50 -0.83
N TYR A 198 8.22 -4.67 0.15
CA TYR A 198 9.48 -5.39 -0.06
C TYR A 198 9.26 -6.87 -0.31
N LEU A 199 8.30 -7.51 0.37
CA LEU A 199 7.92 -8.89 0.07
C LEU A 199 7.42 -9.03 -1.37
N SER A 200 6.64 -8.06 -1.86
CA SER A 200 6.26 -8.01 -3.29
C SER A 200 7.50 -7.85 -4.18
N PHE A 201 8.43 -6.95 -3.84
CA PHE A 201 9.65 -6.75 -4.64
C PHE A 201 10.52 -8.02 -4.70
N PHE A 202 10.86 -8.60 -3.55
CA PHE A 202 11.66 -9.81 -3.49
C PHE A 202 10.93 -11.02 -4.07
N GLY A 203 9.61 -11.10 -3.94
CA GLY A 203 8.80 -12.12 -4.57
C GLY A 203 8.86 -12.10 -6.09
N LEU A 204 9.17 -10.96 -6.71
CA LEU A 204 9.37 -10.84 -8.16
C LEU A 204 10.77 -11.28 -8.63
N THR A 205 11.74 -11.44 -7.72
CA THR A 205 13.13 -11.76 -8.10
C THR A 205 13.30 -13.11 -8.80
N PRO A 206 12.56 -14.19 -8.48
CA PRO A 206 12.76 -15.46 -9.19
C PRO A 206 12.45 -15.36 -10.69
N TYR A 207 11.59 -14.44 -11.11
CA TYR A 207 11.30 -14.20 -12.53
C TYR A 207 12.45 -13.57 -13.31
N ILE A 208 13.51 -13.11 -12.64
CA ILE A 208 14.73 -12.57 -13.27
C ILE A 208 15.75 -13.68 -13.53
N PHE A 209 15.76 -14.71 -12.68
CA PHE A 209 16.81 -15.73 -12.65
C PHE A 209 16.36 -17.10 -13.17
N THR A 210 15.09 -17.25 -13.57
CA THR A 210 14.52 -18.43 -14.24
C THR A 210 14.27 -18.17 -15.71
#